data_AF-A0A0P0N465-F1
#
_entry.id   AF-A0A0P0N465-F1
#
_cell.length_a   1.000
_cell.length_b   1.000
_cell.length_c   1.000
_cell.angle_alpha   90.00
_cell.angle_beta   90.00
_cell.angle_gamma   90.00
#
_symmetry.space_group_name_H-M   'P 1'
#
loop_
_entity.id
_entity.type
_entity.pdbx_description
1 polymer ?
#
loop_
_entity_poly.entity_id
_entity_poly.type
_entity_poly.pdbx_seq_one_letter_code
_entity_poly.pdbx_strand_id
1 'polypeptide(L)'
;MTLQQVRRVDFLRHIVNRILAEPGAPRQLVDDIRRMIGKAEDKYKFNAFGGDVRKLADYLRSRDFDDLITLVRTDRSGQGIEILKRILNEARKAYSEIPEIVEAIDARLKELEAAEESKKEKKLNNAYTLLKDLEKVKAKVELDKEENKIRVIALDGKFTATLRYDEDRKTYMLSYKAEGSLEFDNLSEAQEYLQRLISALHGKGDH
;
A
#
# COMPACT_ATOMS: atom_id res chain seq x y z
N MET A 1 23.61 24.70 -7.67
CA MET A 1 22.52 25.69 -7.61
C MET A 1 22.83 26.61 -6.44
N THR A 2 22.69 27.93 -6.58
CA THR A 2 23.03 28.88 -5.51
C THR A 2 21.87 28.97 -4.52
N LEU A 3 22.18 29.14 -3.22
CA LEU A 3 21.24 29.30 -2.08
C LEU A 3 20.08 30.31 -2.31
N GLN A 4 20.17 31.16 -3.32
CA GLN A 4 19.10 32.08 -3.74
C GLN A 4 17.95 31.41 -4.52
N GLN A 5 18.17 30.28 -5.20
CA GLN A 5 17.13 29.57 -5.95
C GLN A 5 16.19 28.75 -5.06
N VAL A 6 16.70 28.11 -4.00
CA VAL A 6 15.88 27.34 -3.03
C VAL A 6 14.87 28.24 -2.31
N ARG A 7 15.18 29.53 -2.14
CA ARG A 7 14.27 30.52 -1.52
C ARG A 7 13.02 30.88 -2.33
N ARG A 8 12.87 30.42 -3.58
CA ARG A 8 11.70 30.75 -4.42
C ARG A 8 10.71 29.61 -4.63
N VAL A 9 11.02 28.40 -4.16
CA VAL A 9 10.11 27.25 -4.32
C VAL A 9 9.07 27.25 -3.21
N ASP A 10 7.90 27.82 -3.52
CA ASP A 10 6.70 27.77 -2.69
C ASP A 10 6.06 26.36 -2.62
N PHE A 11 5.77 25.89 -1.39
CA PHE A 11 5.28 24.54 -1.12
C PHE A 11 3.90 24.30 -1.74
N LEU A 12 2.94 25.18 -1.48
CA LEU A 12 1.59 25.00 -2.00
C LEU A 12 1.55 25.20 -3.51
N ARG A 13 2.14 26.29 -4.02
CA ARG A 13 2.00 26.69 -5.41
C ARG A 13 2.79 25.81 -6.37
N HIS A 14 4.04 25.47 -6.05
CA HIS A 14 4.92 24.77 -6.99
C HIS A 14 4.96 23.26 -6.78
N ILE A 15 4.65 22.77 -5.57
CA ILE A 15 4.74 21.34 -5.25
C ILE A 15 3.35 20.74 -5.17
N VAL A 16 2.55 21.17 -4.19
CA VAL A 16 1.24 20.58 -3.91
C VAL A 16 0.30 20.74 -5.09
N ASN A 17 0.09 21.95 -5.59
CA ASN A 17 -0.84 22.19 -6.69
C ASN A 17 -0.46 21.45 -7.97
N ARG A 18 0.84 21.30 -8.25
CA ARG A 18 1.33 20.55 -9.41
C ARG A 18 0.95 19.08 -9.31
N ILE A 19 1.17 18.45 -8.15
CA ILE A 19 0.86 17.04 -7.92
C ILE A 19 -0.66 16.80 -7.90
N LEU A 20 -1.41 17.72 -7.27
CA LEU A 20 -2.86 17.66 -7.21
C LEU A 20 -3.56 17.94 -8.54
N ALA A 21 -2.86 18.51 -9.52
CA ALA A 21 -3.39 18.72 -10.87
C ALA A 21 -3.31 17.47 -11.74
N GLU A 22 -2.56 16.45 -11.32
CA GLU A 22 -2.45 15.22 -12.08
C GLU A 22 -3.73 14.38 -12.01
N PRO A 23 -4.13 13.75 -13.13
CA PRO A 23 -5.31 12.90 -13.16
C PRO A 23 -5.07 11.63 -12.36
N GLY A 24 -6.09 11.15 -11.62
CA GLY A 24 -6.06 9.82 -11.00
C GLY A 24 -6.74 9.72 -9.64
N ALA A 25 -6.91 10.83 -8.93
CA ALA A 25 -7.54 10.86 -7.61
C ALA A 25 -8.94 11.48 -7.62
N PRO A 26 -9.85 11.10 -6.70
CA PRO A 26 -11.16 11.71 -6.54
C PRO A 26 -11.04 13.23 -6.34
N ARG A 27 -11.79 14.00 -7.14
CA ARG A 27 -11.75 15.46 -7.10
C ARG A 27 -12.00 16.03 -5.69
N GLN A 28 -12.95 15.42 -4.96
CA GLN A 28 -13.25 15.80 -3.58
C GLN A 28 -12.03 15.66 -2.66
N LEU A 29 -11.31 14.53 -2.73
CA LEU A 29 -10.10 14.27 -1.94
C LEU A 29 -9.01 15.30 -2.27
N VAL A 30 -8.81 15.57 -3.55
CA VAL A 30 -7.85 16.57 -4.04
C VAL A 30 -8.17 17.97 -3.49
N ASP A 31 -9.44 18.38 -3.56
CA ASP A 31 -9.89 19.68 -3.09
C ASP A 31 -9.78 19.81 -1.56
N ASP A 32 -10.04 18.72 -0.82
CA ASP A 32 -9.88 18.68 0.63
C ASP A 32 -8.41 18.80 1.06
N ILE A 33 -7.50 18.05 0.42
CA ILE A 33 -6.05 18.15 0.66
C ILE A 33 -5.56 19.58 0.37
N ARG A 34 -5.95 20.16 -0.79
CA ARG A 34 -5.57 21.53 -1.16
C ARG A 34 -6.05 22.54 -0.12
N ARG A 35 -7.30 22.41 0.34
CA ARG A 35 -7.91 23.30 1.32
C ARG A 35 -7.21 23.21 2.68
N MET A 36 -6.87 22.01 3.16
CA MET A 36 -6.18 21.85 4.44
C MET A 36 -4.77 22.45 4.40
N ILE A 37 -4.00 22.18 3.35
CA ILE A 37 -2.66 22.74 3.19
C ILE A 37 -2.72 24.26 3.02
N GLY A 38 -3.68 24.79 2.26
CA GLY A 38 -3.87 26.23 2.11
C GLY A 38 -4.14 26.95 3.43
N LYS A 39 -5.05 26.40 4.26
CA LYS A 39 -5.30 26.93 5.62
C LYS A 39 -4.05 26.88 6.50
N ALA A 40 -3.26 25.83 6.38
CA ALA A 40 -2.01 25.70 7.11
C ALA A 40 -0.97 26.74 6.63
N GLU A 41 -0.86 26.96 5.33
CA GLU A 41 0.05 27.97 4.77
C GLU A 41 -0.27 29.37 5.31
N ASP A 42 -1.55 29.74 5.39
CA ASP A 42 -1.99 31.01 5.97
C ASP A 42 -1.67 31.12 7.47
N LYS A 43 -1.86 30.02 8.21
CA LYS A 43 -1.65 29.95 9.67
C LYS A 43 -0.17 29.99 10.06
N TYR A 44 0.65 29.13 9.44
CA TYR A 44 2.07 28.98 9.75
C TYR A 44 2.96 29.95 8.96
N LYS A 45 2.43 30.55 7.87
CA LYS A 45 3.14 31.51 7.01
C LYS A 45 4.43 30.92 6.43
N PHE A 46 4.37 29.69 5.93
CA PHE A 46 5.52 29.00 5.31
C PHE A 46 5.67 29.24 3.80
N ASN A 47 4.86 30.13 3.21
CA ASN A 47 4.98 30.48 1.80
C ASN A 47 6.31 31.20 1.49
N ALA A 48 6.76 31.11 0.25
CA ALA A 48 8.00 31.75 -0.20
C ALA A 48 7.85 33.26 -0.45
N PHE A 49 6.61 33.76 -0.50
CA PHE A 49 6.26 35.13 -0.91
C PHE A 49 5.67 35.93 0.26
N GLY A 50 6.52 36.27 1.22
CA GLY A 50 6.13 37.06 2.41
C GLY A 50 6.02 36.24 3.70
N GLY A 51 6.32 34.94 3.64
CA GLY A 51 6.48 34.05 4.78
C GLY A 51 7.93 33.62 5.03
N ASP A 52 8.08 32.55 5.81
CA ASP A 52 9.35 31.88 6.06
C ASP A 52 9.21 30.38 5.78
N VAL A 53 9.84 29.92 4.71
CA VAL A 53 9.83 28.52 4.25
C VAL A 53 10.24 27.54 5.35
N ARG A 54 11.09 27.94 6.30
CA ARG A 54 11.50 27.07 7.42
C ARG A 54 10.33 26.66 8.31
N LYS A 55 9.29 27.47 8.39
CA LYS A 55 8.05 27.16 9.13
C LYS A 55 7.24 26.04 8.51
N LEU A 56 7.62 25.55 7.33
CA LEU A 56 7.08 24.30 6.79
C LEU A 56 7.37 23.14 7.76
N ALA A 57 8.54 23.14 8.40
CA ALA A 57 8.89 22.14 9.41
C ALA A 57 7.94 22.18 10.62
N ASP A 58 7.52 23.38 11.04
CA ASP A 58 6.55 23.56 12.13
C ASP A 58 5.18 22.97 11.74
N TYR A 59 4.71 23.25 10.53
CA TYR A 59 3.48 22.65 10.02
C TYR A 59 3.59 21.12 9.97
N LEU A 60 4.66 20.57 9.40
CA LEU A 60 4.87 19.13 9.31
C LEU A 60 4.89 18.45 10.69
N ARG A 61 5.36 19.15 11.74
CA ARG A 61 5.34 18.65 13.13
C ARG A 61 4.04 18.94 13.88
N SER A 62 3.10 19.65 13.26
CA SER A 62 1.87 20.10 13.91
C SER A 62 0.73 19.07 13.84
N ARG A 63 -0.25 19.27 14.72
CA ARG A 63 -1.52 18.55 14.69
C ARG A 63 -2.32 18.79 13.41
N ASP A 64 -2.16 19.94 12.76
CA ASP A 64 -2.87 20.21 11.50
C ASP A 64 -2.37 19.27 10.38
N PHE A 65 -1.11 18.84 10.43
CA PHE A 65 -0.59 17.81 9.52
C PHE A 65 -1.05 16.40 9.92
N ASP A 66 -1.18 16.11 11.21
CA ASP A 66 -1.77 14.85 11.68
C ASP A 66 -3.22 14.68 11.21
N ASP A 67 -3.97 15.78 11.19
CA ASP A 67 -5.34 15.81 10.67
C ASP A 67 -5.35 15.53 9.15
N LEU A 68 -4.36 16.05 8.40
CA LEU A 68 -4.20 15.74 6.97
C LEU A 68 -3.87 14.26 6.75
N ILE A 69 -2.96 13.69 7.54
CA ILE A 69 -2.66 12.25 7.53
C ILE A 69 -3.94 11.44 7.80
N THR A 70 -4.74 11.88 8.76
CA THR A 70 -6.01 11.23 9.10
C THR A 70 -6.98 11.26 7.92
N LEU A 71 -7.16 12.42 7.29
CA LEU A 71 -7.99 12.56 6.09
C LEU A 71 -7.55 11.56 5.01
N VAL A 72 -6.27 11.55 4.63
CA VAL A 72 -5.80 10.67 3.55
C VAL A 72 -5.85 9.19 3.90
N ARG A 73 -5.80 8.83 5.19
CA ARG A 73 -5.99 7.44 5.66
C ARG A 73 -7.45 6.98 5.61
N THR A 74 -8.42 7.91 5.63
CA THR A 74 -9.85 7.57 5.50
C THR A 74 -10.26 7.22 4.07
N ASP A 75 -9.45 7.61 3.08
CA ASP A 75 -9.65 7.22 1.68
C ASP A 75 -9.47 5.70 1.51
N ARG A 76 -10.55 5.02 1.08
CA ARG A 76 -10.56 3.58 0.86
C ARG A 76 -9.73 3.15 -0.34
N SER A 77 -9.50 4.06 -1.30
CA SER A 77 -8.73 3.76 -2.49
C SER A 77 -7.22 3.68 -2.20
N GLY A 78 -6.75 4.32 -1.13
CA GLY A 78 -5.33 4.42 -0.77
C GLY A 78 -4.59 5.49 -1.58
N GLN A 79 -5.26 6.13 -2.54
CA GLN A 79 -4.67 7.16 -3.39
C GLN A 79 -4.30 8.41 -2.60
N GLY A 80 -5.04 8.73 -1.54
CA GLY A 80 -4.69 9.85 -0.66
C GLY A 80 -3.30 9.73 -0.04
N ILE A 81 -2.95 8.53 0.43
CA ILE A 81 -1.62 8.26 1.01
C ILE A 81 -0.55 8.42 -0.06
N GLU A 82 -0.77 7.86 -1.25
CA GLU A 82 0.18 7.96 -2.37
C GLU A 82 0.40 9.41 -2.82
N ILE A 83 -0.67 10.21 -2.92
CA ILE A 83 -0.57 11.65 -3.20
C ILE A 83 0.28 12.35 -2.13
N LEU A 84 0.02 12.08 -0.86
CA LEU A 84 0.75 12.73 0.24
C LEU A 84 2.23 12.33 0.24
N LYS A 85 2.55 11.06 0.02
CA LYS A 85 3.95 10.59 -0.15
C LYS A 85 4.63 11.30 -1.31
N ARG A 86 3.95 11.45 -2.45
CA ARG A 86 4.50 12.16 -3.62
C ARG A 86 4.77 13.63 -3.30
N ILE A 87 3.86 14.31 -2.61
CA ILE A 87 4.04 15.70 -2.14
C ILE A 87 5.28 15.81 -1.26
N LEU A 88 5.39 14.93 -0.26
CA LEU A 88 6.52 14.91 0.67
C LEU A 88 7.85 14.63 -0.05
N ASN A 89 7.89 13.66 -0.97
CA ASN A 89 9.10 13.34 -1.73
C ASN A 89 9.56 14.48 -2.64
N GLU A 90 8.65 15.18 -3.32
CA GLU A 90 9.01 16.34 -4.13
C GLU A 90 9.43 17.53 -3.26
N ALA A 91 8.80 17.74 -2.11
CA ALA A 91 9.22 18.73 -1.13
C ALA A 91 10.61 18.43 -0.57
N ARG A 92 10.93 17.17 -0.27
CA ARG A 92 12.24 16.75 0.19
C ARG A 92 13.35 17.13 -0.79
N LYS A 93 13.10 16.92 -2.10
CA LYS A 93 14.05 17.31 -3.16
C LYS A 93 14.19 18.83 -3.22
N ALA A 94 13.07 19.56 -3.23
CA ALA A 94 13.04 21.01 -3.34
C ALA A 94 13.71 21.74 -2.15
N TYR A 95 13.59 21.18 -0.94
CA TYR A 95 14.13 21.76 0.30
C TYR A 95 15.36 21.00 0.84
N SER A 96 16.07 20.26 -0.03
CA SER A 96 17.21 19.42 0.36
C SER A 96 18.33 20.16 1.09
N GLU A 97 18.46 21.47 0.91
CA GLU A 97 19.44 22.33 1.59
C GLU A 97 18.96 22.86 2.97
N ILE A 98 17.75 22.51 3.42
CA ILE A 98 17.16 22.96 4.70
C ILE A 98 16.95 21.74 5.60
N PRO A 99 17.93 21.40 6.47
CA PRO A 99 17.90 20.16 7.26
C PRO A 99 16.64 19.98 8.10
N GLU A 100 16.17 21.05 8.76
CA GLU A 100 14.97 21.01 9.61
C GLU A 100 13.71 20.57 8.86
N ILE A 101 13.58 20.95 7.58
CA ILE A 101 12.46 20.55 6.73
C ILE A 101 12.64 19.11 6.29
N VAL A 102 13.84 18.73 5.85
CA VAL A 102 14.15 17.36 5.40
C VAL A 102 13.90 16.36 6.52
N GLU A 103 14.36 16.64 7.73
CA GLU A 103 14.12 15.80 8.91
C GLU A 103 12.63 15.65 9.23
N ALA A 104 11.87 16.76 9.17
CA ALA A 104 10.43 16.73 9.40
C ALA A 104 9.71 15.91 8.31
N ILE A 105 10.12 16.02 7.05
CA ILE A 105 9.58 15.21 5.95
C ILE A 105 9.90 13.73 6.14
N ASP A 106 11.16 13.39 6.44
CA ASP A 106 11.61 12.00 6.59
C ASP A 106 10.89 11.30 7.75
N ALA A 107 10.65 12.01 8.86
CA ALA A 107 9.85 11.51 9.96
C ALA A 107 8.41 11.17 9.54
N ARG A 108 7.78 12.02 8.71
CA ARG A 108 6.41 11.81 8.23
C ARG A 108 6.29 10.74 7.17
N LEU A 109 7.26 10.63 6.27
CA LEU A 109 7.33 9.53 5.31
C LEU A 109 7.42 8.18 6.04
N LYS A 110 8.29 8.08 7.05
CA LYS A 110 8.42 6.87 7.87
C LYS A 110 7.13 6.51 8.61
N GLU A 111 6.39 7.51 9.10
CA GLU A 111 5.09 7.28 9.74
C GLU A 111 4.03 6.73 8.76
N LEU A 112 4.04 7.20 7.52
CA LEU A 112 3.15 6.71 6.46
C LEU A 112 3.49 5.26 6.07
N GLU A 113 4.78 4.91 6.01
CA GLU A 113 5.27 3.57 5.69
C GLU A 113 5.00 2.55 6.80
N ALA A 114 5.32 2.88 8.05
CA ALA A 114 5.11 1.97 9.19
C ALA A 114 3.62 1.61 9.38
N ALA A 115 2.72 2.54 9.06
CA ALA A 115 1.29 2.28 9.09
C ALA A 115 0.85 1.27 8.02
N GLU A 116 1.49 1.25 6.85
CA GLU A 116 1.22 0.27 5.79
C GLU A 116 1.74 -1.11 6.15
N GLU A 117 2.96 -1.22 6.67
CA GLU A 117 3.52 -2.49 7.15
C GLU A 117 2.63 -3.13 8.22
N SER A 118 2.15 -2.35 9.20
CA SER A 118 1.24 -2.85 10.24
C SER A 118 -0.10 -3.37 9.68
N LYS A 119 -0.61 -2.78 8.58
CA LYS A 119 -1.84 -3.23 7.92
C LYS A 119 -1.60 -4.51 7.13
N LYS A 120 -0.45 -4.65 6.47
CA LYS A 120 -0.04 -5.86 5.73
C LYS A 120 0.08 -7.04 6.69
N GLU A 121 0.79 -6.86 7.80
CA GLU A 121 0.92 -7.89 8.84
C GLU A 121 -0.44 -8.34 9.39
N LYS A 122 -1.36 -7.41 9.66
CA LYS A 122 -2.71 -7.76 10.13
C LYS A 122 -3.50 -8.58 9.12
N LYS A 123 -3.45 -8.23 7.83
CA LYS A 123 -4.15 -9.00 6.77
C LYS A 123 -3.59 -10.41 6.63
N LEU A 124 -2.26 -10.55 6.64
CA LEU A 124 -1.60 -11.85 6.52
C LEU A 124 -1.86 -12.72 7.76
N ASN A 125 -1.80 -12.13 8.96
CA ASN A 125 -2.13 -12.84 10.20
C ASN A 125 -3.59 -13.32 10.23
N ASN A 126 -4.54 -12.51 9.77
CA ASN A 126 -5.94 -12.93 9.66
C ASN A 126 -6.09 -14.11 8.67
N ALA A 127 -5.47 -14.03 7.49
CA ALA A 127 -5.47 -15.13 6.53
C ALA A 127 -4.82 -16.40 7.11
N TYR A 128 -3.71 -16.26 7.85
CA TYR A 128 -3.06 -17.37 8.54
C TYR A 128 -3.98 -18.02 9.58
N THR A 129 -4.67 -17.23 10.41
CA THR A 129 -5.62 -17.79 11.40
C THR A 129 -6.75 -18.59 10.77
N LEU A 130 -7.27 -18.14 9.62
CA LEU A 130 -8.31 -18.86 8.88
C LEU A 130 -7.78 -20.17 8.28
N LEU A 131 -6.56 -20.14 7.75
CA LEU A 131 -5.94 -21.32 7.14
C LEU A 131 -5.42 -22.32 8.17
N LYS A 132 -5.19 -21.91 9.42
CA LYS A 132 -4.71 -22.79 10.49
C LYS A 132 -5.66 -23.95 10.77
N ASP A 133 -6.96 -23.79 10.50
CA ASP A 133 -7.92 -24.91 10.60
C ASP A 133 -7.60 -26.06 9.62
N LEU A 134 -6.83 -25.81 8.56
CA LEU A 134 -6.35 -26.86 7.66
C LEU A 134 -5.37 -27.82 8.35
N GLU A 135 -4.79 -27.45 9.49
CA GLU A 135 -3.98 -28.37 10.30
C GLU A 135 -4.80 -29.58 10.78
N LYS A 136 -6.12 -29.40 10.98
CA LYS A 136 -7.04 -30.49 11.37
C LYS A 136 -7.22 -31.53 10.27
N VAL A 137 -7.00 -31.16 9.00
CA VAL A 137 -7.09 -32.07 7.85
C VAL A 137 -5.72 -32.57 7.38
N LYS A 138 -4.77 -32.69 8.32
CA LYS A 138 -3.41 -33.20 8.05
C LYS A 138 -2.64 -32.32 7.07
N ALA A 139 -2.72 -31.00 7.22
CA ALA A 139 -1.82 -30.06 6.55
C ALA A 139 -0.91 -29.35 7.56
N LYS A 140 0.24 -28.88 7.10
CA LYS A 140 1.13 -27.97 7.80
C LYS A 140 0.94 -26.58 7.19
N VAL A 141 0.73 -25.57 8.03
CA VAL A 141 0.56 -24.18 7.60
C VAL A 141 1.72 -23.34 8.12
N GLU A 142 2.48 -22.75 7.21
CA GLU A 142 3.66 -21.94 7.52
C GLU A 142 3.43 -20.49 7.09
N LEU A 143 3.76 -19.56 7.99
CA LEU A 143 3.70 -18.13 7.75
C LEU A 143 5.11 -17.61 7.45
N ASP A 144 5.32 -17.11 6.25
CA ASP A 144 6.52 -16.40 5.87
C ASP A 144 6.24 -14.89 5.91
N LYS A 145 6.72 -14.24 6.98
CA LYS A 145 6.53 -12.81 7.20
C LYS A 145 7.43 -11.95 6.31
N GLU A 146 8.60 -12.46 5.93
CA GLU A 146 9.56 -11.72 5.11
C GLU A 146 9.06 -11.64 3.66
N GLU A 147 8.57 -12.75 3.12
CA GLU A 147 8.03 -12.78 1.76
C GLU A 147 6.54 -12.44 1.67
N ASN A 148 5.87 -12.21 2.81
CA ASN A 148 4.43 -11.94 2.92
C ASN A 148 3.58 -13.05 2.26
N LYS A 149 3.90 -14.31 2.58
CA LYS A 149 3.28 -15.51 1.99
C LYS A 149 2.84 -16.50 3.06
N ILE A 150 1.79 -17.25 2.76
CA ILE A 150 1.35 -18.41 3.55
C ILE A 150 1.54 -19.65 2.71
N ARG A 151 2.24 -20.65 3.24
CA ARG A 151 2.40 -21.96 2.62
C ARG A 151 1.55 -22.98 3.36
N VAL A 152 0.82 -23.80 2.59
CA VAL A 152 0.05 -24.93 3.09
C VAL A 152 0.60 -26.18 2.43
N ILE A 153 1.03 -27.16 3.22
CA ILE A 153 1.64 -28.40 2.74
C ILE A 153 0.87 -29.56 3.37
N ALA A 154 0.23 -30.41 2.57
CA ALA A 154 -0.36 -31.64 3.11
C ALA A 154 0.74 -32.54 3.68
N LEU A 155 0.46 -33.24 4.79
CA LEU A 155 1.44 -34.08 5.49
C LEU A 155 1.97 -35.24 4.63
N ASP A 156 1.23 -35.63 3.58
CA ASP A 156 1.67 -36.63 2.60
C ASP A 156 2.59 -36.04 1.50
N GLY A 157 2.84 -34.73 1.52
CA GLY A 157 3.64 -34.00 0.54
C GLY A 157 3.00 -33.85 -0.84
N LYS A 158 1.81 -34.43 -1.05
CA LYS A 158 1.16 -34.53 -2.36
C LYS A 158 0.41 -33.26 -2.74
N PHE A 159 0.14 -32.38 -1.78
CA PHE A 159 -0.48 -31.09 -2.04
C PHE A 159 0.36 -29.98 -1.42
N THR A 160 0.68 -28.97 -2.22
CA THR A 160 1.32 -27.74 -1.77
C THR A 160 0.55 -26.55 -2.33
N ALA A 161 0.27 -25.56 -1.49
CA ALA A 161 -0.34 -24.30 -1.90
C ALA A 161 0.39 -23.13 -1.27
N THR A 162 0.54 -22.05 -2.03
CA THR A 162 1.12 -20.79 -1.61
C THR A 162 0.10 -19.69 -1.86
N LEU A 163 -0.28 -18.98 -0.81
CA LEU A 163 -1.13 -17.82 -0.87
C LEU A 163 -0.27 -16.55 -0.72
N ARG A 164 -0.45 -15.60 -1.63
CA ARG A 164 0.19 -14.29 -1.60
C ARG A 164 -0.86 -13.20 -1.81
N TYR A 165 -0.68 -12.03 -1.20
CA TYR A 165 -1.48 -10.86 -1.53
C TYR A 165 -0.76 -10.02 -2.59
N ASP A 166 -1.44 -9.75 -3.71
CA ASP A 166 -1.00 -8.83 -4.77
C ASP A 166 -1.47 -7.40 -4.42
N GLU A 167 -0.52 -6.49 -4.21
CA GLU A 167 -0.80 -5.12 -3.78
C GLU A 167 -1.33 -4.24 -4.91
N ASP A 168 -0.81 -4.42 -6.12
CA ASP A 168 -1.20 -3.65 -7.29
C ASP A 168 -2.65 -3.96 -7.66
N ARG A 169 -3.02 -5.24 -7.59
CA ARG A 169 -4.37 -5.72 -7.93
C ARG A 169 -5.32 -5.75 -6.75
N LYS A 170 -4.82 -5.62 -5.52
CA LYS A 170 -5.59 -5.81 -4.26
C LYS A 170 -6.29 -7.17 -4.20
N THR A 171 -5.70 -8.21 -4.78
CA THR A 171 -6.27 -9.57 -4.83
C THR A 171 -5.37 -10.57 -4.10
N TYR A 172 -5.92 -11.74 -3.76
CA TYR A 172 -5.13 -12.87 -3.27
C TYR A 172 -4.79 -13.79 -4.45
N MET A 173 -3.51 -14.09 -4.62
CA MET A 173 -3.03 -15.09 -5.56
C MET A 173 -2.78 -16.40 -4.82
N LEU A 174 -3.50 -17.43 -5.24
CA LEU A 174 -3.29 -18.81 -4.80
C LEU A 174 -2.56 -19.57 -5.91
N SER A 175 -1.38 -20.08 -5.61
CA SER A 175 -0.66 -21.02 -6.48
C SER A 175 -0.61 -22.37 -5.79
N TYR A 176 -0.97 -23.45 -6.47
CA TYR A 176 -0.95 -24.78 -5.88
C TYR A 176 -0.42 -25.84 -6.84
N LYS A 177 0.10 -26.92 -6.26
CA LYS A 177 0.55 -28.12 -6.95
C LYS A 177 -0.03 -29.33 -6.21
N ALA A 178 -0.67 -30.22 -6.96
CA ALA A 178 -1.23 -31.46 -6.46
C ALA A 178 -0.68 -32.64 -7.27
N GLU A 179 -0.25 -33.69 -6.59
CA GLU A 179 0.22 -34.95 -7.18
C GLU A 179 -0.64 -36.10 -6.65
N GLY A 180 -1.13 -36.96 -7.53
CA GLY A 180 -2.00 -38.07 -7.16
C GLY A 180 -1.97 -39.18 -8.20
N SER A 181 -2.28 -40.39 -7.76
CA SER A 181 -2.50 -41.55 -8.63
C SER A 181 -3.82 -42.18 -8.22
N LEU A 182 -4.61 -42.55 -9.22
CA LEU A 182 -5.91 -43.20 -9.07
C LEU A 182 -5.97 -44.34 -10.07
N GLU A 183 -6.46 -45.49 -9.63
CA GLU A 183 -6.76 -46.63 -10.48
C GLU A 183 -8.24 -46.58 -10.87
N PHE A 184 -8.54 -46.95 -12.11
CA PHE A 184 -9.90 -46.97 -12.66
C PHE A 184 -10.16 -48.34 -13.25
N ASP A 185 -11.38 -48.85 -13.08
CA ASP A 185 -11.77 -50.16 -13.59
C ASP A 185 -11.93 -50.16 -15.11
N ASN A 186 -12.16 -48.99 -15.71
CA ASN A 186 -12.29 -48.81 -17.16
C ASN A 186 -11.91 -47.39 -17.64
N LEU A 187 -11.71 -47.26 -18.95
CA LEU A 187 -11.28 -46.01 -19.59
C LEU A 187 -12.33 -44.89 -19.52
N SER A 188 -13.62 -45.24 -19.53
CA SER A 188 -14.71 -44.26 -19.48
C SER A 188 -14.71 -43.51 -18.15
N GLU A 189 -14.51 -44.21 -17.03
CA GLU A 189 -14.37 -43.60 -15.71
C GLU A 189 -13.15 -42.67 -15.62
N ALA A 190 -12.00 -43.12 -16.14
CA ALA A 190 -10.79 -42.31 -16.19
C ALA A 190 -11.00 -41.02 -17.01
N GLN A 191 -11.70 -41.13 -18.14
CA GLN A 191 -12.02 -39.99 -19.01
C GLN A 191 -12.95 -38.99 -18.32
N GLU A 192 -14.04 -39.46 -17.69
CA GLU A 192 -14.96 -38.60 -16.95
C GLU A 192 -14.25 -37.85 -15.81
N TYR A 193 -13.36 -38.53 -15.10
CA TYR A 193 -12.57 -37.94 -14.02
C TYR A 193 -11.62 -36.85 -14.53
N LEU A 194 -10.90 -37.10 -15.63
CA LEU A 194 -10.01 -36.12 -16.25
C LEU A 194 -10.77 -34.89 -16.76
N GLN A 195 -11.95 -35.07 -17.35
CA GLN A 195 -12.79 -33.96 -17.78
C GLN A 195 -13.22 -33.07 -16.60
N ARG A 196 -13.65 -33.68 -15.49
CA ARG A 196 -14.00 -32.94 -14.26
C ARG A 196 -12.81 -32.15 -13.70
N LEU A 197 -11.61 -32.75 -13.67
CA LEU A 197 -10.39 -32.07 -13.24
C LEU A 197 -10.07 -30.87 -14.13
N ILE A 198 -10.09 -31.05 -15.45
CA ILE A 198 -9.81 -29.96 -16.41
C ILE A 198 -10.84 -28.83 -16.27
N SER A 199 -12.12 -29.16 -16.11
CA SER A 199 -13.18 -28.16 -15.88
C SER A 199 -12.99 -27.42 -14.56
N ALA A 200 -12.59 -28.10 -13.48
CA ALA A 200 -12.30 -27.48 -12.19
C ALA A 200 -11.09 -26.52 -12.25
N LEU A 201 -10.08 -26.85 -13.07
CA LEU A 201 -8.89 -26.02 -13.28
C LEU A 201 -9.19 -24.76 -14.10
N HIS A 202 -10.13 -24.81 -15.05
CA HIS A 202 -10.45 -23.69 -15.94
C HIS A 202 -11.72 -22.91 -15.52
N GLY A 203 -12.49 -23.40 -14.53
CA GLY A 203 -13.86 -22.94 -14.25
C GLY A 203 -14.06 -21.80 -13.23
N LYS A 204 -13.02 -21.06 -12.82
CA LYS A 204 -13.15 -19.93 -11.87
C LYS A 204 -12.29 -18.71 -12.25
N GLY A 205 -12.32 -18.32 -13.51
CA GLY A 205 -11.59 -17.16 -14.04
C GLY A 205 -12.41 -15.89 -14.25
N ASP A 206 -13.74 -15.96 -14.30
CA ASP A 206 -14.59 -14.80 -14.62
C ASP A 206 -15.74 -14.69 -13.60
N HIS A 207 -15.56 -13.82 -12.59
CA HIS A 207 -16.63 -13.04 -11.93
C HIS A 207 -16.01 -11.93 -11.08
#